data_AF-A0AAW1P9W5-F1
#
_entry.id   AF-A0AAW1P9W5-F1
#
_cell.length_a   1.000
_cell.length_b   1.000
_cell.length_c   1.000
_cell.angle_alpha   90.00
_cell.angle_beta   90.00
_cell.angle_gamma   90.00
#
_symmetry.space_group_name_H-M   'P 1'
#
loop_
_entity.id
_entity.type
_entity.pdbx_description
1 polymer ?
#
loop_
_entity_poly.entity_id
_entity_poly.type
_entity_poly.pdbx_seq_one_letter_code
_entity_poly.pdbx_strand_id
1 'polypeptide(L)'
;MTIAVEDSELPSIEDRCLSSWNSFQSSHTSWCKHWALQPVPLVNLVFFLNVCVLFWAISLVQKSTWLIDIYWTIIPPLIAHFYRAHPAATYQTLRSVVCLALTWVWSIRLTHSYLRREKWQLGVREDWRYADMREQYGLHWWWLSFFLVYLVQQVMLVGVTLPLAAVHSSTAGWRWLDNAAIAVCVTGLLCAYFADNQLHSFVEGNVERKKLGKPALPLLDTGLWRYSRHPNYFGEQLWWWGLGLFAVSVGQPYMLVGALFNSACLVEGLPVVGARAVTQDSE
;
A
#
# COMPACT_ATOMS: atom_id res chain seq x y z
N MET A 1 -55.41 59.08 -14.02
CA MET A 1 -54.05 58.67 -13.64
C MET A 1 -53.91 57.22 -14.07
N THR A 2 -53.28 57.00 -15.21
CA THR A 2 -53.21 55.71 -15.90
C THR A 2 -52.21 54.81 -15.17
N ILE A 3 -52.65 53.63 -14.75
CA ILE A 3 -51.78 52.60 -14.16
C ILE A 3 -51.04 51.93 -15.32
N ALA A 4 -49.72 52.06 -15.37
CA ALA A 4 -48.88 51.31 -16.29
C ALA A 4 -48.79 49.86 -15.81
N VAL A 5 -49.20 48.92 -16.65
CA VAL A 5 -48.95 47.49 -16.47
C VAL A 5 -47.62 47.20 -17.15
N GLU A 6 -46.63 46.80 -16.37
CA GLU A 6 -45.32 46.35 -16.84
C GLU A 6 -45.46 44.91 -17.35
N ASP A 7 -45.38 44.73 -18.67
CA ASP A 7 -45.34 43.40 -19.30
C ASP A 7 -44.02 42.71 -18.93
N SER A 8 -44.09 41.77 -17.98
CA SER A 8 -42.98 40.85 -17.68
C SER A 8 -43.05 39.67 -18.64
N GLU A 9 -42.31 39.72 -19.74
CA GLU A 9 -42.14 38.59 -20.65
C GLU A 9 -41.54 37.40 -19.89
N LEU A 10 -42.35 36.35 -19.69
CA LEU A 10 -41.89 35.10 -19.09
C LEU A 10 -40.84 34.45 -20.00
N PRO A 11 -39.69 34.00 -19.48
CA PRO A 11 -38.63 33.40 -20.30
C PRO A 11 -39.16 32.19 -21.06
N SER A 12 -38.67 32.01 -22.29
CA SER A 12 -39.09 30.93 -23.17
C SER A 12 -38.74 29.56 -22.57
N ILE A 13 -39.42 28.50 -23.03
CA ILE A 13 -39.12 27.13 -22.58
C ILE A 13 -37.66 26.76 -22.90
N GLU A 14 -37.13 27.26 -24.01
CA GLU A 14 -35.75 27.05 -24.45
C GLU A 14 -34.76 27.68 -23.47
N ASP A 15 -35.03 28.89 -22.99
CA ASP A 15 -34.21 29.58 -21.97
C ASP A 15 -34.21 28.85 -20.62
N ARG A 16 -35.36 28.27 -20.23
CA ARG A 16 -35.47 27.43 -19.02
C ARG A 16 -34.69 26.12 -19.16
N CYS A 17 -34.70 25.50 -20.33
CA CYS A 17 -33.92 24.28 -20.58
C CYS A 17 -32.41 24.57 -20.63
N LEU A 18 -31.99 25.67 -21.27
CA LEU A 18 -30.58 26.07 -21.34
C LEU A 18 -30.03 26.49 -19.97
N SER A 19 -30.80 27.22 -19.16
CA SER A 19 -30.40 27.56 -17.79
C SER A 19 -30.32 26.34 -16.88
N SER A 20 -31.27 25.41 -16.99
CA SER A 20 -31.22 24.13 -16.27
C SER A 20 -30.01 23.29 -16.68
N TRP A 21 -29.74 23.18 -17.99
CA TRP A 21 -28.58 22.47 -18.52
C TRP A 21 -27.26 23.09 -18.06
N ASN A 22 -27.13 24.42 -18.14
CA ASN A 22 -25.94 25.14 -17.68
C ASN A 22 -25.73 25.02 -16.15
N SER A 23 -26.80 25.02 -15.36
CA SER A 23 -26.73 24.83 -13.91
C SER A 23 -26.32 23.40 -13.53
N PHE A 24 -26.81 22.39 -14.28
CA PHE A 24 -26.44 21.00 -14.11
C PHE A 24 -24.99 20.75 -14.54
N GLN A 25 -24.55 21.35 -15.64
CA GLN A 25 -23.19 21.24 -16.14
C GLN A 25 -22.18 21.97 -15.22
N SER A 26 -22.55 23.12 -14.64
CA SER A 26 -21.69 23.83 -13.67
C SER A 26 -21.58 23.07 -12.34
N SER A 27 -22.66 22.44 -11.87
CA SER A 27 -22.63 21.65 -10.64
C SER A 27 -21.81 20.37 -10.83
N HIS A 28 -21.98 19.64 -11.94
CA HIS A 28 -21.17 18.45 -12.26
C HIS A 28 -19.69 18.78 -12.48
N THR A 29 -19.38 19.84 -13.22
CA THR A 29 -17.98 20.25 -13.42
C THR A 29 -17.33 20.76 -12.14
N SER A 30 -18.08 21.41 -11.24
CA SER A 30 -17.59 21.81 -9.92
C SER A 30 -17.32 20.59 -9.03
N TRP A 31 -18.23 19.62 -8.99
CA TRP A 31 -18.09 18.40 -8.19
C TRP A 31 -16.93 17.51 -8.66
N CYS A 32 -16.85 17.26 -9.97
CA CYS A 32 -15.74 16.50 -10.55
C CYS A 32 -14.39 17.19 -10.34
N LYS A 33 -14.32 18.53 -10.49
CA LYS A 33 -13.11 19.30 -10.19
C LYS A 33 -12.76 19.22 -8.71
N HIS A 34 -13.74 19.35 -7.81
CA HIS A 34 -13.50 19.30 -6.37
C HIS A 34 -12.92 17.94 -5.94
N TRP A 35 -13.49 16.83 -6.40
CA TRP A 35 -12.99 15.49 -6.09
C TRP A 35 -11.65 15.18 -6.76
N ALA A 36 -11.46 15.62 -8.01
CA ALA A 36 -10.18 15.49 -8.70
C ALA A 36 -9.06 16.33 -8.08
N LEU A 37 -9.39 17.37 -7.31
CA LEU A 37 -8.45 18.24 -6.60
C LEU A 37 -8.17 17.78 -5.17
N GLN A 38 -8.86 16.75 -4.65
CA GLN A 38 -8.53 16.18 -3.34
C GLN A 38 -7.37 15.17 -3.49
N PRO A 39 -6.33 15.25 -2.64
CA PRO A 39 -5.14 14.43 -2.81
C PRO A 39 -5.43 12.93 -2.66
N VAL A 40 -6.25 12.53 -1.68
CA VAL A 40 -6.51 11.10 -1.40
C VAL A 40 -7.33 10.44 -2.52
N PRO A 41 -8.49 10.96 -2.96
CA PRO A 41 -9.23 10.38 -4.09
C PRO A 41 -8.43 10.36 -5.39
N LEU A 42 -7.69 11.45 -5.69
CA LEU A 42 -6.88 11.53 -6.91
C LEU A 42 -5.81 10.45 -6.92
N VAL A 43 -5.06 10.30 -5.83
CA VAL A 43 -4.01 9.28 -5.77
C VAL A 43 -4.58 7.87 -5.88
N ASN A 44 -5.72 7.62 -5.23
CA ASN A 44 -6.41 6.34 -5.28
C ASN A 44 -6.87 6.01 -6.70
N LEU A 45 -7.40 7.00 -7.44
CA LEU A 45 -7.79 6.81 -8.83
C LEU A 45 -6.59 6.49 -9.71
N VAL A 46 -5.48 7.22 -9.57
CA VAL A 46 -4.25 6.97 -10.32
C VAL A 46 -3.73 5.56 -10.05
N PHE A 47 -3.67 5.15 -8.78
CA PHE A 47 -3.22 3.80 -8.43
C PHE A 47 -4.21 2.71 -8.84
N PHE A 48 -5.51 2.96 -8.76
CA PHE A 48 -6.51 2.02 -9.24
C PHE A 48 -6.33 1.75 -10.74
N LEU A 49 -6.14 2.79 -11.56
CA LEU A 49 -5.92 2.62 -12.99
C LEU A 49 -4.58 1.93 -13.30
N ASN A 50 -3.50 2.29 -12.60
CA ASN A 50 -2.15 1.74 -12.87
C ASN A 50 -1.94 0.32 -12.30
N VAL A 51 -2.41 0.06 -11.08
CA VAL A 51 -2.19 -1.21 -10.40
C VAL A 51 -3.40 -2.11 -10.62
N CYS A 52 -4.61 -1.68 -10.30
CA CYS A 52 -5.75 -2.59 -10.40
C CYS A 52 -6.12 -2.93 -11.84
N VAL A 53 -6.13 -1.96 -12.74
CA VAL A 53 -6.55 -2.20 -14.13
C VAL A 53 -5.35 -2.64 -14.98
N LEU A 54 -4.29 -1.84 -15.03
CA LEU A 54 -3.15 -2.12 -15.91
C LEU A 54 -2.36 -3.36 -15.47
N PHE A 55 -2.00 -3.52 -14.19
CA PHE A 55 -1.24 -4.72 -13.79
C PHE A 55 -2.06 -5.99 -13.82
N TRP A 56 -3.38 -5.89 -13.62
CA TRP A 56 -4.29 -7.01 -13.87
C TRP A 56 -4.33 -7.39 -15.34
N ALA A 57 -4.47 -6.43 -16.25
CA ALA A 57 -4.40 -6.71 -17.69
C ALA A 57 -3.06 -7.36 -18.08
N ILE A 58 -1.94 -6.86 -17.53
CA ILE A 58 -0.61 -7.45 -17.72
C ILE A 58 -0.55 -8.88 -17.18
N SER A 59 -1.11 -9.16 -16.00
CA SER A 59 -1.06 -10.52 -15.43
C SER A 59 -1.91 -11.52 -16.19
N LEU A 60 -3.01 -11.09 -16.82
CA LEU A 60 -3.76 -11.95 -17.73
C LEU A 60 -2.94 -12.35 -18.96
N VAL A 61 -2.15 -11.42 -19.51
CA VAL A 61 -1.26 -11.68 -20.65
C VAL A 61 -0.08 -12.57 -20.24
N GLN A 62 0.55 -12.26 -19.11
CA GLN A 62 1.73 -12.97 -18.61
C GLN A 62 1.38 -14.29 -17.91
N LYS A 63 0.10 -14.53 -17.61
CA LYS A 63 -0.40 -15.65 -16.80
C LYS A 63 0.30 -15.77 -15.45
N SER A 64 0.74 -14.64 -14.89
CA SER A 64 1.47 -14.56 -13.64
C SER A 64 1.23 -13.20 -12.99
N THR A 65 1.02 -13.18 -11.67
CA THR A 65 0.81 -11.97 -10.89
C THR A 65 2.07 -11.45 -10.21
N TRP A 66 3.27 -11.91 -10.59
CA TRP A 66 4.55 -11.55 -9.95
C TRP A 66 4.79 -10.03 -9.78
N LEU A 67 4.24 -9.21 -10.68
CA LEU A 67 4.38 -7.75 -10.65
C LEU A 67 3.78 -7.12 -9.37
N ILE A 68 2.83 -7.82 -8.75
CA ILE A 68 2.22 -7.43 -7.48
C ILE A 68 3.22 -7.50 -6.30
N ASP A 69 4.32 -8.24 -6.40
CA ASP A 69 5.25 -8.32 -5.27
C ASP A 69 6.24 -7.15 -5.29
N ILE A 70 6.74 -6.78 -6.47
CA ILE A 70 7.70 -5.69 -6.62
C ILE A 70 7.07 -4.31 -6.45
N TYR A 71 5.81 -4.12 -6.86
CA TYR A 71 5.19 -2.79 -6.75
C TYR A 71 5.00 -2.36 -5.29
N TRP A 72 4.74 -3.30 -4.37
CA TRP A 72 4.61 -3.03 -2.94
C TRP A 72 5.85 -2.35 -2.36
N THR A 73 7.02 -2.61 -2.96
CA THR A 73 8.28 -2.02 -2.49
C THR A 73 8.47 -0.59 -3.01
N ILE A 74 7.83 -0.20 -4.11
CA ILE A 74 8.08 1.08 -4.81
C ILE A 74 6.96 2.09 -4.58
N ILE A 75 5.70 1.66 -4.47
CA ILE A 75 4.56 2.57 -4.46
C ILE A 75 4.47 3.46 -3.21
N PRO A 76 4.73 2.99 -1.98
CA PRO A 76 4.61 3.86 -0.80
C PRO A 76 5.49 5.13 -0.85
N PRO A 77 6.77 5.09 -1.28
CA PRO A 77 7.54 6.32 -1.58
C PRO A 77 6.91 7.22 -2.64
N LEU A 78 6.33 6.65 -3.70
CA LEU A 78 5.67 7.44 -4.75
C LEU A 78 4.41 8.13 -4.22
N ILE A 79 3.61 7.44 -3.39
CA ILE A 79 2.48 8.02 -2.67
C ILE A 79 2.94 9.18 -1.78
N ALA A 80 4.02 8.98 -1.02
CA ALA A 80 4.56 10.01 -0.14
C ALA A 80 4.98 11.26 -0.92
N HIS A 81 5.66 11.09 -2.06
CA HIS A 81 6.05 12.19 -2.95
C HIS A 81 4.86 12.86 -3.61
N PHE A 82 3.86 12.09 -4.03
CA PHE A 82 2.61 12.63 -4.56
C PHE A 82 1.95 13.55 -3.52
N TYR A 83 1.78 13.09 -2.28
CA TYR A 83 1.17 13.91 -1.23
C TYR A 83 1.96 15.17 -0.92
N ARG A 84 3.30 15.11 -0.99
CA ARG A 84 4.16 16.28 -0.80
C ARG A 84 4.06 17.29 -1.94
N ALA A 85 4.04 16.82 -3.19
CA ALA A 85 4.05 17.67 -4.38
C ALA A 85 2.65 18.19 -4.77
N HIS A 86 1.59 17.65 -4.15
CA HIS A 86 0.23 18.05 -4.45
C HIS A 86 -0.02 19.53 -4.13
N PRO A 87 -0.74 20.30 -4.98
CA PRO A 87 -0.96 21.74 -4.76
C PRO A 87 -1.65 22.10 -3.44
N ALA A 88 -2.50 21.19 -2.94
CA ALA A 88 -3.18 21.34 -1.65
C ALA A 88 -2.33 20.93 -0.43
N ALA A 89 -1.08 20.50 -0.63
CA ALA A 89 -0.23 20.03 0.44
C ALA A 89 0.17 21.16 1.38
N THR A 90 -0.04 20.95 2.68
CA THR A 90 0.42 21.85 3.73
C THR A 90 1.12 21.02 4.80
N TYR A 91 2.37 21.34 5.08
CA TYR A 91 3.18 20.46 5.95
C TYR A 91 4.29 21.18 6.67
N GLN A 92 4.67 20.61 7.82
CA GLN A 92 5.92 20.95 8.48
C GLN A 92 7.09 20.27 7.76
N THR A 93 8.05 21.05 7.24
CA THR A 93 9.16 20.56 6.42
C THR A 93 9.96 19.43 7.07
N LEU A 94 10.29 19.56 8.37
CA LEU A 94 11.08 18.55 9.09
C LEU A 94 10.35 17.20 9.15
N ARG A 95 9.06 17.19 9.50
CA ARG A 95 8.24 15.96 9.57
C ARG A 95 8.13 15.31 8.19
N SER A 96 7.85 16.10 7.15
CA SER A 96 7.76 15.60 5.77
C SER A 96 9.07 14.95 5.31
N VAL A 97 10.21 15.61 5.53
CA VAL A 97 11.54 15.08 5.16
C VAL A 97 11.86 13.80 5.91
N VAL A 98 11.62 13.75 7.22
CA VAL A 98 11.87 12.55 8.03
C VAL A 98 10.97 11.39 7.59
N CYS A 99 9.67 11.62 7.41
CA CYS A 99 8.76 10.57 6.94
C CYS A 99 9.16 10.03 5.57
N LEU A 100 9.52 10.90 4.63
CA LEU A 100 9.99 10.50 3.30
C LEU A 100 11.30 9.72 3.37
N ALA A 101 12.28 10.20 4.14
CA ALA A 101 13.56 9.51 4.29
C ALA A 101 13.37 8.11 4.87
N LEU A 102 12.59 7.98 5.95
CA LEU A 102 12.26 6.69 6.55
C LEU A 102 11.54 5.77 5.54
N THR A 103 10.60 6.32 4.77
CA THR A 103 9.84 5.55 3.76
C THR A 103 10.73 5.04 2.65
N TRP A 104 11.70 5.85 2.21
CA TRP A 104 12.74 5.42 1.26
C TRP A 104 13.64 4.34 1.83
N VAL A 105 14.10 4.47 3.08
CA VAL A 105 14.92 3.43 3.73
C VAL A 105 14.15 2.12 3.82
N TRP A 106 12.87 2.16 4.21
CA TRP A 106 12.00 0.99 4.22
C TRP A 106 11.82 0.37 2.83
N SER A 107 11.56 1.20 1.81
CA SER A 107 11.39 0.77 0.42
C SER A 107 12.66 0.14 -0.16
N ILE A 108 13.81 0.76 0.05
CA ILE A 108 15.11 0.25 -0.41
C ILE A 108 15.40 -1.09 0.24
N ARG A 109 15.18 -1.22 1.55
CA ARG A 109 15.35 -2.48 2.28
C ARG A 109 14.45 -3.57 1.70
N LEU A 110 13.15 -3.29 1.53
CA LEU A 110 12.20 -4.28 1.02
C LEU A 110 12.52 -4.68 -0.43
N THR A 111 12.86 -3.71 -1.27
CA THR A 111 13.29 -3.94 -2.66
C THR A 111 14.56 -4.79 -2.72
N HIS A 112 15.56 -4.48 -1.88
CA HIS A 112 16.79 -5.26 -1.79
C HIS A 112 16.54 -6.70 -1.31
N SER A 113 15.65 -6.88 -0.32
CA SER A 113 15.23 -8.20 0.17
C SER A 113 14.58 -9.02 -0.96
N TYR A 114 13.65 -8.41 -1.70
CA TYR A 114 13.00 -9.03 -2.86
C TYR A 114 14.00 -9.39 -3.97
N LEU A 115 14.85 -8.46 -4.41
CA LEU A 115 15.78 -8.70 -5.51
C LEU A 115 16.81 -9.78 -5.19
N ARG A 116 17.34 -9.81 -3.95
CA ARG A 116 18.24 -10.90 -3.53
C ARG A 116 17.56 -12.25 -3.56
N ARG A 117 16.31 -12.32 -3.06
CA ARG A 117 15.50 -13.55 -3.07
C ARG A 117 15.29 -14.10 -4.49
N GLU A 118 15.10 -13.22 -5.46
CA GLU A 118 14.93 -13.58 -6.88
C GLU A 118 16.25 -13.57 -7.69
N LYS A 119 17.42 -13.52 -7.01
CA LYS A 119 18.75 -13.51 -7.65
C LYS A 119 18.91 -12.44 -8.72
N TRP A 120 18.34 -11.25 -8.48
CA TRP A 120 18.35 -10.10 -9.38
C TRP A 120 17.65 -10.35 -10.73
N GLN A 121 16.76 -11.35 -10.79
CA GLN A 121 15.93 -11.63 -11.95
C GLN A 121 14.48 -11.25 -11.66
N LEU A 122 13.85 -10.51 -12.57
CA LEU A 122 12.47 -10.06 -12.43
C LEU A 122 11.52 -11.03 -13.12
N GLY A 123 10.41 -11.37 -12.45
CA GLY A 123 9.33 -12.17 -13.02
C GLY A 123 9.63 -13.66 -13.24
N VAL A 124 10.68 -14.18 -12.61
CA VAL A 124 11.03 -15.61 -12.69
C VAL A 124 10.09 -16.47 -11.87
N ARG A 125 9.67 -15.95 -10.71
CA ARG A 125 8.81 -16.67 -9.77
C ARG A 125 7.64 -15.78 -9.37
N GLU A 126 6.48 -16.41 -9.31
CA GLU A 126 5.28 -15.85 -8.71
C GLU A 126 5.15 -16.30 -7.27
N ASP A 127 4.56 -15.47 -6.41
CA ASP A 127 4.18 -15.91 -5.08
C ASP A 127 3.24 -17.12 -5.15
N TRP A 128 3.58 -18.16 -4.40
CA TRP A 128 2.86 -19.42 -4.38
C TRP A 128 1.38 -19.25 -4.02
N ARG A 129 1.02 -18.23 -3.22
CA ARG A 129 -0.38 -17.98 -2.84
C ARG A 129 -1.25 -17.69 -4.07
N TYR A 130 -0.73 -16.91 -5.02
CA TYR A 130 -1.47 -16.59 -6.24
C TYR A 130 -1.49 -17.76 -7.21
N ALA A 131 -0.42 -18.56 -7.24
CA ALA A 131 -0.39 -19.80 -8.01
C ALA A 131 -1.42 -20.81 -7.52
N ASP A 132 -1.47 -21.08 -6.21
CA ASP A 132 -2.43 -21.98 -5.58
C ASP A 132 -3.87 -21.50 -5.80
N MET A 133 -4.14 -20.20 -5.62
CA MET A 133 -5.46 -19.63 -5.90
C MET A 133 -5.86 -19.76 -7.37
N ARG A 134 -4.93 -19.57 -8.30
CA ARG A 134 -5.21 -19.74 -9.72
C ARG A 134 -5.58 -21.19 -10.05
N GLU A 135 -4.88 -22.15 -9.48
CA GLU A 135 -5.22 -23.57 -9.62
C GLU A 135 -6.58 -23.88 -9.02
N GLN A 136 -6.89 -23.33 -7.84
CA GLN A 136 -8.17 -23.52 -7.15
C GLN A 136 -9.36 -22.95 -7.93
N TYR A 137 -9.24 -21.74 -8.49
CA TYR A 137 -10.33 -21.05 -9.17
C TYR A 137 -10.42 -21.32 -10.68
N GLY A 138 -9.39 -21.92 -11.28
CA GLY A 138 -9.38 -22.39 -12.66
C GLY A 138 -9.90 -21.36 -13.68
N LEU A 139 -11.00 -21.70 -14.36
CA LEU A 139 -11.62 -20.86 -15.40
C LEU A 139 -12.15 -19.51 -14.88
N HIS A 140 -12.41 -19.37 -13.58
CA HIS A 140 -12.90 -18.12 -12.99
C HIS A 140 -11.76 -17.19 -12.54
N TRP A 141 -10.51 -17.65 -12.59
CA TRP A 141 -9.35 -16.87 -12.12
C TRP A 141 -9.22 -15.51 -12.79
N TRP A 142 -9.54 -15.38 -14.08
CA TRP A 142 -9.32 -14.14 -14.83
C TRP A 142 -10.06 -12.94 -14.22
N TRP A 143 -11.30 -13.10 -13.77
CA TRP A 143 -12.06 -12.01 -13.12
C TRP A 143 -11.94 -12.05 -11.60
N LEU A 144 -11.83 -13.23 -10.98
CA LEU A 144 -11.66 -13.33 -9.53
C LEU A 144 -10.33 -12.76 -9.06
N SER A 145 -9.26 -12.90 -9.84
CA SER A 145 -7.96 -12.31 -9.53
C SER A 145 -8.03 -10.79 -9.36
N PHE A 146 -8.88 -10.10 -10.13
CA PHE A 146 -9.12 -8.67 -9.97
C PHE A 146 -9.60 -8.33 -8.56
N PHE A 147 -10.58 -9.07 -8.05
CA PHE A 147 -11.17 -8.80 -6.73
C PHE A 147 -10.29 -9.33 -5.58
N LEU A 148 -9.77 -10.54 -5.71
CA LEU A 148 -9.06 -11.22 -4.63
C LEU A 148 -7.60 -10.78 -4.48
N VAL A 149 -6.96 -10.37 -5.59
CA VAL A 149 -5.58 -9.88 -5.58
C VAL A 149 -5.60 -8.35 -5.68
N TYR A 150 -6.01 -7.81 -6.81
CA TYR A 150 -5.75 -6.39 -7.10
C TYR A 150 -6.55 -5.43 -6.22
N LEU A 151 -7.86 -5.65 -6.07
CA LEU A 151 -8.73 -4.76 -5.31
C LEU A 151 -8.42 -4.79 -3.81
N VAL A 152 -8.19 -5.98 -3.24
CA VAL A 152 -7.79 -6.11 -1.83
C VAL A 152 -6.45 -5.41 -1.58
N GLN A 153 -5.48 -5.62 -2.46
CA GLN A 153 -4.16 -4.99 -2.35
C GLN A 153 -4.25 -3.45 -2.47
N GLN A 154 -5.15 -2.93 -3.32
CA GLN A 154 -5.45 -1.51 -3.38
C GLN A 154 -6.02 -0.98 -2.06
N VAL A 155 -7.06 -1.61 -1.52
CA VAL A 155 -7.67 -1.17 -0.25
C VAL A 155 -6.64 -1.16 0.87
N MET A 156 -5.81 -2.22 0.95
CA MET A 156 -4.74 -2.31 1.93
C MET A 156 -3.72 -1.17 1.76
N LEU A 157 -3.22 -0.94 0.54
CA LEU A 157 -2.23 0.08 0.24
C LEU A 157 -2.72 1.50 0.56
N VAL A 158 -3.98 1.81 0.20
CA VAL A 158 -4.61 3.09 0.52
C VAL A 158 -4.65 3.27 2.03
N GLY A 159 -5.15 2.27 2.76
CA GLY A 159 -5.24 2.32 4.21
C GLY A 159 -3.88 2.60 4.85
N VAL A 160 -2.87 1.79 4.56
CA VAL A 160 -1.56 1.88 5.24
C VAL A 160 -0.77 3.14 4.89
N THR A 161 -1.13 3.83 3.80
CA THR A 161 -0.50 5.10 3.38
C THR A 161 -1.27 6.35 3.78
N LEU A 162 -2.46 6.22 4.39
CA LEU A 162 -3.21 7.35 4.96
C LEU A 162 -2.37 8.23 5.92
N PRO A 163 -1.46 7.68 6.75
CA PRO A 163 -0.63 8.54 7.60
C PRO A 163 0.28 9.49 6.81
N LEU A 164 0.68 9.14 5.59
CA LEU A 164 1.44 10.02 4.71
C LEU A 164 0.58 11.19 4.21
N ALA A 165 -0.73 10.99 4.01
CA ALA A 165 -1.67 12.07 3.71
C ALA A 165 -1.85 13.00 4.93
N ALA A 166 -1.91 12.45 6.14
CA ALA A 166 -2.00 13.22 7.38
C ALA A 166 -0.79 14.14 7.58
N VAL A 167 0.42 13.62 7.33
CA VAL A 167 1.68 14.40 7.41
C VAL A 167 1.69 15.57 6.43
N HIS A 168 1.07 15.41 5.25
CA HIS A 168 1.04 16.42 4.19
C HIS A 168 -0.23 17.29 4.17
N SER A 169 -1.06 17.21 5.21
CA SER A 169 -2.28 18.02 5.37
C SER A 169 -2.29 18.86 6.66
N SER A 170 -1.14 18.99 7.34
CA SER A 170 -1.03 19.70 8.62
C SER A 170 0.30 20.42 8.79
N THR A 171 0.22 21.69 9.18
CA THR A 171 1.36 22.54 9.56
C THR A 171 1.68 22.50 11.06
N ALA A 172 1.09 21.56 11.81
CA ALA A 172 1.35 21.42 13.24
C ALA A 172 2.86 21.28 13.50
N GLY A 173 3.37 22.02 14.47
CA GLY A 173 4.78 21.97 14.88
C GLY A 173 5.22 20.58 15.34
N TRP A 174 6.53 20.38 15.49
CA TRP A 174 7.11 19.13 15.97
C TRP A 174 6.65 18.81 17.40
N ARG A 175 6.30 17.56 17.67
CA ARG A 175 5.81 17.06 18.97
C ARG A 175 6.63 15.86 19.41
N TRP A 176 6.57 15.55 20.70
CA TRP A 176 7.26 14.37 21.25
C TRP A 176 6.79 13.06 20.58
N LEU A 177 5.53 13.00 20.12
CA LEU A 177 5.00 11.86 19.36
C LEU A 177 5.73 11.64 18.04
N ASP A 178 6.29 12.67 17.41
CA ASP A 178 7.12 12.51 16.21
C ASP A 178 8.40 11.72 16.55
N ASN A 179 9.01 11.96 17.71
CA ASN A 179 10.17 11.19 18.17
C ASN A 179 9.79 9.72 18.47
N ALA A 180 8.63 9.49 19.08
CA ALA A 180 8.12 8.14 19.31
C ALA A 180 7.84 7.41 17.99
N ALA A 181 7.25 8.08 17.01
CA ALA A 181 7.00 7.55 15.67
C ALA A 181 8.31 7.13 14.98
N ILE A 182 9.35 7.98 15.03
CA ILE A 182 10.67 7.66 14.49
C ILE A 182 11.26 6.44 15.19
N ALA A 183 11.23 6.40 16.52
CA ALA A 183 11.76 5.27 17.28
C ALA A 183 11.09 3.96 16.88
N VAL A 184 9.75 3.94 16.80
CA VAL A 184 8.97 2.77 16.40
C VAL A 184 9.28 2.36 14.95
N CYS A 185 9.33 3.31 14.00
CA CYS A 185 9.69 3.03 12.61
C CYS A 185 11.11 2.44 12.49
N VAL A 186 12.09 3.03 13.19
CA VAL A 186 13.48 2.57 13.16
C VAL A 186 13.61 1.18 13.79
N THR A 187 12.96 0.93 14.92
CA THR A 187 12.91 -0.41 15.52
C THR A 187 12.30 -1.43 14.55
N GLY A 188 11.17 -1.10 13.92
CA GLY A 188 10.55 -1.95 12.91
C GLY A 188 11.46 -2.26 11.73
N LEU A 189 12.12 -1.22 11.20
CA LEU A 189 13.11 -1.34 10.12
C LEU A 189 14.27 -2.25 10.48
N LEU A 190 14.86 -2.08 11.68
CA LEU A 190 15.98 -2.89 12.15
C LEU A 190 15.56 -4.33 12.38
N CYS A 191 14.42 -4.56 13.04
CA CYS A 191 13.88 -5.91 13.24
C CYS A 191 13.66 -6.64 11.92
N ALA A 192 13.00 -5.98 10.95
CA ALA A 192 12.78 -6.56 9.62
C ALA A 192 14.10 -6.81 8.87
N TYR A 193 15.03 -5.84 8.88
CA TYR A 193 16.33 -5.98 8.22
C TYR A 193 17.14 -7.16 8.75
N PHE A 194 17.28 -7.29 10.08
CA PHE A 194 18.02 -8.40 10.67
C PHE A 194 17.31 -9.74 10.47
N ALA A 195 15.98 -9.78 10.60
CA ALA A 195 15.20 -10.99 10.39
C ALA A 195 15.31 -11.50 8.94
N ASP A 196 15.18 -10.61 7.96
CA ASP A 196 15.28 -10.94 6.53
C ASP A 196 16.69 -11.43 6.17
N ASN A 197 17.74 -10.80 6.71
CA ASN A 197 19.12 -11.24 6.46
C ASN A 197 19.42 -12.59 7.09
N GLN A 198 18.93 -12.85 8.31
CA GLN A 198 19.08 -14.16 8.96
C GLN A 198 18.37 -15.26 8.15
N LEU A 199 17.16 -14.98 7.65
CA LEU A 199 16.40 -15.91 6.83
C LEU A 199 17.09 -16.17 5.48
N HIS A 200 17.60 -15.12 4.83
CA HIS A 200 18.28 -15.24 3.56
C HIS A 200 19.53 -16.12 3.68
N SER A 201 20.39 -15.84 4.68
CA SER A 201 21.59 -16.65 4.93
C SER A 201 21.27 -18.11 5.27
N PHE A 202 20.18 -18.36 6.00
CA PHE A 202 19.71 -19.72 6.28
C PHE A 202 19.28 -20.46 5.01
N VAL A 203 18.47 -19.82 4.16
CA VAL A 203 18.00 -20.40 2.90
C VAL A 203 19.17 -20.68 1.95
N GLU A 204 20.11 -19.73 1.80
CA GLU A 204 21.30 -19.92 0.97
C GLU A 204 22.19 -21.05 1.51
N GLY A 205 22.42 -21.09 2.83
CA GLY A 205 23.16 -22.17 3.46
C GLY A 205 22.53 -23.54 3.23
N ASN A 206 21.19 -23.63 3.23
CA ASN A 206 20.48 -24.88 2.91
C ASN A 206 20.64 -25.28 1.44
N VAL A 207 20.64 -24.32 0.51
CA VAL A 207 20.94 -24.58 -0.91
C VAL A 207 22.36 -25.14 -1.07
N GLU A 208 23.35 -24.59 -0.37
CA GLU A 208 24.73 -25.09 -0.40
C GLU A 208 24.86 -26.49 0.21
N ARG A 209 24.21 -26.75 1.35
CA ARG A 209 24.18 -28.09 1.97
C ARG A 209 23.62 -29.14 1.02
N LYS A 210 22.52 -28.83 0.33
CA LYS A 210 21.92 -29.73 -0.68
C LYS A 210 22.89 -30.03 -1.82
N LYS A 211 23.63 -29.03 -2.32
CA LYS A 211 24.67 -29.24 -3.35
C LYS A 211 25.80 -30.16 -2.87
N LEU A 212 26.13 -30.12 -1.58
CA LEU A 212 27.14 -30.97 -0.95
C LEU A 212 26.60 -32.34 -0.50
N GLY A 213 25.36 -32.69 -0.84
CA GLY A 213 24.72 -33.94 -0.41
C GLY A 213 24.41 -34.03 1.08
N LYS A 214 24.49 -32.91 1.82
CA LYS A 214 24.14 -32.83 3.23
C LYS A 214 22.64 -32.56 3.39
N PRO A 215 21.98 -33.11 4.43
CA PRO A 215 20.60 -32.78 4.72
C PRO A 215 20.47 -31.28 5.04
N ALA A 216 19.42 -30.66 4.52
CA ALA A 216 19.03 -29.29 4.86
C ALA A 216 18.64 -29.21 6.35
N LEU A 217 18.83 -28.04 6.94
CA LEU A 217 18.28 -27.74 8.26
C LEU A 217 16.79 -27.42 8.12
N PRO A 218 15.92 -28.03 8.93
CA PRO A 218 14.48 -27.81 8.82
C PRO A 218 14.05 -26.46 9.40
N LEU A 219 14.75 -25.96 10.43
CA LEU A 219 14.33 -24.79 11.17
C LEU A 219 15.47 -23.78 11.39
N LEU A 220 15.11 -22.50 11.26
CA LEU A 220 15.93 -21.39 11.72
C LEU A 220 15.53 -21.01 13.15
N ASP A 221 16.35 -21.38 14.12
CA ASP A 221 16.10 -21.22 15.56
C ASP A 221 17.11 -20.29 16.27
N THR A 222 17.85 -19.49 15.50
CA THR A 222 18.88 -18.57 16.00
C THR A 222 18.51 -17.10 15.75
N GLY A 223 19.20 -16.18 16.43
CA GLY A 223 18.97 -14.75 16.26
C GLY A 223 17.56 -14.32 16.68
N LEU A 224 16.89 -13.53 15.85
CA LEU A 224 15.52 -13.05 16.12
C LEU A 224 14.48 -14.18 15.99
N TRP A 225 14.77 -15.19 15.18
CA TRP A 225 13.87 -16.32 14.90
C TRP A 225 13.73 -17.27 16.10
N ARG A 226 14.63 -17.18 17.09
CA ARG A 226 14.47 -17.87 18.38
C ARG A 226 13.29 -17.33 19.20
N TYR A 227 12.97 -16.04 19.07
CA TYR A 227 11.97 -15.37 19.89
C TYR A 227 10.58 -15.34 19.24
N SER A 228 10.53 -15.38 17.91
CA SER A 228 9.29 -15.37 17.14
C SER A 228 9.45 -16.19 15.88
N ARG A 229 8.37 -16.87 15.45
CA ARG A 229 8.32 -17.57 14.15
C ARG A 229 8.32 -16.61 12.96
N HIS A 230 7.95 -15.34 13.16
CA HIS A 230 7.88 -14.34 12.09
C HIS A 230 8.36 -12.96 12.59
N PRO A 231 9.65 -12.80 12.93
CA PRO A 231 10.19 -11.54 13.44
C PRO A 231 10.20 -10.44 12.38
N ASN A 232 10.29 -10.81 11.10
CA ASN A 232 10.17 -9.88 9.98
C ASN A 232 8.77 -9.25 9.91
N TYR A 233 7.71 -10.04 10.06
CA TYR A 233 6.34 -9.54 10.08
C TYR A 233 6.08 -8.61 11.26
N PHE A 234 6.66 -8.90 12.43
CA PHE A 234 6.62 -7.97 13.56
C PHE A 234 7.27 -6.62 13.21
N GLY A 235 8.44 -6.64 12.55
CA GLY A 235 9.10 -5.44 12.06
C GLY A 235 8.24 -4.64 11.07
N GLU A 236 7.57 -5.32 10.13
CA GLU A 236 6.62 -4.68 9.20
C GLU A 236 5.42 -4.06 9.92
N GLN A 237 4.87 -4.71 10.95
CA GLN A 237 3.78 -4.12 11.73
C GLN A 237 4.26 -2.86 12.46
N LEU A 238 5.41 -2.91 13.14
CA LEU A 238 5.98 -1.73 13.80
C LEU A 238 6.18 -0.58 12.80
N TRP A 239 6.62 -0.87 11.57
CA TRP A 239 6.73 0.14 10.52
C TRP A 239 5.40 0.85 10.24
N TRP A 240 4.33 0.11 9.94
CA TRP A 240 3.03 0.71 9.62
C TRP A 240 2.39 1.43 10.80
N TRP A 241 2.53 0.89 12.01
CA TRP A 241 2.08 1.54 13.23
C TRP A 241 2.89 2.81 13.53
N GLY A 242 4.20 2.79 13.29
CA GLY A 242 5.07 3.96 13.42
C GLY A 242 4.71 5.08 12.46
N LEU A 243 4.40 4.76 11.19
CA LEU A 243 3.84 5.74 10.26
C LEU A 243 2.51 6.32 10.79
N GLY A 244 1.64 5.46 11.33
CA GLY A 244 0.42 5.85 11.99
C GLY A 244 0.60 6.85 13.13
N LEU A 245 1.66 6.72 13.94
CA LEU A 245 1.96 7.65 15.02
C LEU A 245 2.25 9.08 14.53
N PHE A 246 2.78 9.26 13.32
CA PHE A 246 2.88 10.61 12.73
C PHE A 246 1.50 11.22 12.46
N ALA A 247 0.51 10.42 12.05
CA ALA A 247 -0.86 10.90 11.89
C ALA A 247 -1.50 11.28 13.24
N VAL A 248 -1.26 10.49 14.28
CA VAL A 248 -1.70 10.81 15.65
C VAL A 248 -1.03 12.11 16.13
N SER A 249 0.26 12.29 15.86
CA SER A 249 1.01 13.50 16.21
C SER A 249 0.36 14.77 15.65
N VAL A 250 -0.17 14.73 14.41
CA VAL A 250 -0.87 15.86 13.79
C VAL A 250 -2.37 15.94 14.10
N GLY A 251 -2.87 15.10 15.01
CA GLY A 251 -4.28 15.11 15.46
C GLY A 251 -5.25 14.33 14.58
N GLN A 252 -4.78 13.40 13.75
CA GLN A 252 -5.59 12.58 12.86
C GLN A 252 -5.47 11.07 13.18
N PRO A 253 -5.88 10.61 14.38
CA PRO A 253 -5.69 9.21 14.80
C PRO A 253 -6.51 8.20 13.99
N TYR A 254 -7.61 8.62 13.36
CA TYR A 254 -8.44 7.75 12.51
C TYR A 254 -7.68 7.20 11.29
N MET A 255 -6.55 7.81 10.91
CA MET A 255 -5.67 7.31 9.85
C MET A 255 -4.91 6.02 10.24
N LEU A 256 -5.04 5.55 11.48
CA LEU A 256 -4.55 4.24 11.93
C LEU A 256 -5.37 3.06 11.39
N VAL A 257 -6.55 3.32 10.78
CA VAL A 257 -7.43 2.28 10.25
C VAL A 257 -6.72 1.31 9.29
N GLY A 258 -5.77 1.82 8.50
CA GLY A 258 -4.97 0.99 7.61
C GLY A 258 -4.02 0.05 8.32
N ALA A 259 -3.33 0.54 9.35
CA ALA A 259 -2.43 -0.29 10.16
C ALA A 259 -3.23 -1.39 10.89
N LEU A 260 -4.40 -1.04 11.44
CA LEU A 260 -5.32 -1.99 12.06
C LEU A 260 -5.79 -3.08 11.08
N PHE A 261 -6.25 -2.66 9.89
CA PHE A 261 -6.68 -3.58 8.84
C PHE A 261 -5.54 -4.51 8.41
N ASN A 262 -4.35 -3.96 8.17
CA ASN A 262 -3.16 -4.72 7.81
C ASN A 262 -2.75 -5.73 8.92
N SER A 263 -2.85 -5.34 10.19
CA SER A 263 -2.64 -6.27 11.31
C SER A 263 -3.67 -7.41 11.31
N ALA A 264 -4.94 -7.13 11.06
CA ALA A 264 -5.99 -8.15 10.98
C ALA A 264 -5.73 -9.14 9.83
N CYS A 265 -5.43 -8.64 8.63
CA CYS A 265 -5.08 -9.49 7.47
C CYS A 265 -3.86 -10.36 7.76
N LEU A 266 -2.85 -9.83 8.45
CA LEU A 266 -1.67 -10.61 8.81
C LEU A 266 -2.03 -11.76 9.76
N VAL A 267 -2.79 -11.49 10.82
CA VAL A 267 -3.18 -12.51 11.82
C VAL A 267 -3.90 -13.68 11.16
N GLU A 268 -4.82 -13.41 10.22
CA GLU A 268 -5.52 -14.45 9.45
C GLU A 268 -4.60 -15.22 8.49
N GLY A 269 -3.55 -14.56 7.96
CA GLY A 269 -2.60 -15.17 7.04
C GLY A 269 -1.55 -16.07 7.70
N LEU A 270 -1.20 -15.83 8.97
CA LEU A 270 -0.13 -16.55 9.69
C LEU A 270 -0.35 -18.08 9.74
N PRO A 271 -1.55 -18.60 10.06
CA PRO A 271 -1.79 -20.04 10.07
C PRO A 271 -1.53 -20.71 8.71
N VAL A 272 -1.91 -20.04 7.61
CA VAL A 272 -1.74 -20.57 6.25
C VAL A 272 -0.26 -20.70 5.89
N VAL A 273 0.55 -19.68 6.24
CA VAL A 273 2.01 -19.72 6.04
C VAL A 273 2.64 -20.83 6.88
N GLY A 274 2.20 -21.00 8.13
CA GLY A 274 2.68 -22.07 9.01
C GLY A 274 2.38 -23.46 8.48
N ALA A 275 1.18 -23.68 7.95
CA ALA A 275 0.79 -24.97 7.36
C ALA A 275 1.66 -25.34 6.15
N ARG A 276 1.98 -24.37 5.28
CA ARG A 276 2.82 -24.59 4.10
C ARG A 276 4.25 -25.01 4.46
N ALA A 277 4.83 -24.40 5.49
CA ALA A 277 6.18 -24.74 5.95
C ALA A 277 6.28 -26.24 6.34
N VAL A 278 5.28 -26.75 7.06
CA VAL A 278 5.24 -28.17 7.49
C VAL A 278 5.15 -29.11 6.28
N THR A 279 4.38 -28.77 5.25
CA THR A 279 4.28 -29.62 4.04
C THR A 279 5.58 -29.71 3.26
N GLN A 280 6.39 -28.66 3.26
CA GLN A 280 7.68 -28.65 2.56
C GLN A 280 8.75 -29.49 3.28
N ASP A 281 8.66 -29.64 4.61
CA ASP A 281 9.57 -30.49 5.37
C ASP A 281 9.31 -32.00 5.16
N SER A 282 8.13 -32.36 4.65
CA SER A 282 7.74 -33.76 4.38
C SER A 282 8.06 -34.27 2.98
N GLU A 283 8.50 -33.40 2.07
CA GLU A 283 8.87 -33.71 0.66
C GLU A 283 10.40 -33.82 0.46
#